data_AF-A0A2V9WRC3-F1
#
_entry.id   AF-A0A2V9WRC3-F1
#
_cell.length_a   1.000
_cell.length_b   1.000
_cell.length_c   1.000
_cell.angle_alpha   90.00
_cell.angle_beta   90.00
_cell.angle_gamma   90.00
#
_symmetry.space_group_name_H-M   'P 1'
#
loop_
_entity.id
_entity.type
_entity.pdbx_description
1 polymer ?
#
loop_
_entity_poly.entity_id
_entity_poly.type
_entity_poly.pdbx_seq_one_letter_code
_entity_poly.pdbx_strand_id
1 'polypeptide(L)'
;MTASRLFLCSGAKIAANDPIATGKKLVHLDAVGSKPNVHIRFENVAKVFRQNLSPRLIDFLEIASYVYSADCAIPRGKKWTDDDSTEPWSRDFSFVVSVRDLEFWARAEIQYLIEEILNFLSNDKYSFNFVPLERDRSEQPYFEFGGLRDWPFHAPDRVIMFSGGLDSLAGAVETAADGGKVVLVSHRSVSTLDARQNILFKEFQQLYPGQLIRVPVWVNKAEKFGREPTQRTRSFLFSALGTLVAHSIQANGVR
;
A
#
# COMPACT_ATOMS: atom_id res chain seq x y z
N MET A 1 24.77 10.99 6.26
CA MET A 1 24.00 9.81 5.81
C MET A 1 23.05 9.37 6.91
N THR A 2 21.81 9.08 6.56
CA THR A 2 20.86 8.44 7.49
C THR A 2 21.29 6.99 7.70
N ALA A 3 21.39 6.54 8.96
CA ALA A 3 21.81 5.16 9.23
C ALA A 3 20.87 4.15 8.52
N SER A 4 21.43 3.11 7.91
CA SER A 4 20.68 2.03 7.25
C SER A 4 19.67 1.38 8.22
N ARG A 5 18.56 0.90 7.69
CA ARG A 5 17.50 0.25 8.45
C ARG A 5 17.27 -1.16 7.97
N LEU A 6 17.07 -2.06 8.93
CA LEU A 6 16.58 -3.40 8.67
C LEU A 6 15.18 -3.51 9.27
N PHE A 7 14.20 -3.75 8.41
CA PHE A 7 12.81 -3.96 8.79
C PHE A 7 12.52 -5.45 8.86
N LEU A 8 12.07 -5.93 10.01
CA LEU A 8 11.53 -7.27 10.17
C LEU A 8 10.02 -7.19 10.14
N CYS A 9 9.41 -7.87 9.19
CA CYS A 9 8.01 -7.72 8.85
C CYS A 9 7.22 -9.01 8.99
N SER A 10 5.95 -8.90 9.38
CA SER A 10 5.04 -10.05 9.55
C SER A 10 5.64 -11.15 10.45
N GLY A 11 6.23 -10.73 11.58
CA GLY A 11 6.85 -11.64 12.55
C GLY A 11 8.15 -12.31 12.10
N ALA A 12 8.76 -11.85 11.00
CA ALA A 12 10.06 -12.36 10.55
C ALA A 12 11.11 -12.29 11.67
N LYS A 13 11.97 -13.30 11.71
CA LYS A 13 13.09 -13.41 12.65
C LYS A 13 14.37 -13.65 11.88
N ILE A 14 15.46 -13.15 12.42
CA ILE A 14 16.82 -13.38 11.94
C ILE A 14 17.66 -13.91 13.11
N ALA A 15 18.77 -14.58 12.81
CA ALA A 15 19.73 -14.96 13.83
C ALA A 15 20.37 -13.71 14.47
N ALA A 16 20.80 -13.82 15.74
CA ALA A 16 21.39 -12.69 16.46
C ALA A 16 22.62 -12.07 15.77
N ASN A 17 23.37 -12.89 15.02
CA ASN A 17 24.58 -12.50 14.28
C ASN A 17 24.38 -12.61 12.76
N ASP A 18 23.14 -12.52 12.29
CA ASP A 18 22.86 -12.58 10.85
C ASP A 18 23.56 -11.40 10.13
N PRO A 19 24.38 -11.66 9.10
CA PRO A 19 25.09 -10.61 8.35
C PRO A 19 24.16 -9.54 7.78
N ILE A 20 22.87 -9.86 7.55
CA ILE A 20 21.90 -8.89 7.00
C ILE A 20 21.68 -7.69 7.94
N ALA A 21 21.91 -7.87 9.25
CA ALA A 21 21.75 -6.85 10.29
C ALA A 21 23.00 -6.02 10.55
N THR A 22 24.16 -6.42 10.03
CA THR A 22 25.44 -5.74 10.28
C THR A 22 25.37 -4.27 9.87
N GLY A 23 25.61 -3.37 10.82
CA GLY A 23 25.58 -1.92 10.60
C GLY A 23 24.19 -1.30 10.41
N LYS A 24 23.11 -2.07 10.56
CA LYS A 24 21.73 -1.58 10.35
C LYS A 24 20.98 -1.46 11.67
N LYS A 25 20.16 -0.42 11.81
CA LYS A 25 19.22 -0.30 12.94
C LYS A 25 17.97 -1.12 12.66
N LEU A 26 17.66 -2.03 13.57
CA LEU A 26 16.48 -2.90 13.49
C LEU A 26 15.18 -2.15 13.77
N VAL A 27 14.14 -2.45 12.99
CA VAL A 27 12.77 -1.95 13.17
C VAL A 27 11.81 -3.10 12.90
N HIS A 28 10.80 -3.29 13.75
CA HIS A 28 9.75 -4.27 13.52
C HIS A 28 8.51 -3.59 12.96
N LEU A 29 7.96 -4.11 11.87
CA LEU A 29 6.71 -3.64 11.27
C LEU A 29 5.73 -4.81 11.15
N ASP A 30 4.61 -4.74 11.85
CA ASP A 30 3.62 -5.81 11.88
C ASP A 30 2.23 -5.24 11.67
N ALA A 31 1.55 -5.71 10.61
CA ALA A 31 0.16 -5.37 10.33
C ALA A 31 -0.82 -6.18 11.20
N VAL A 32 -0.41 -7.39 11.58
CA VAL A 32 -1.14 -8.30 12.45
C VAL A 32 -0.28 -8.72 13.63
N GLY A 33 -0.78 -8.59 14.86
CA GLY A 33 0.04 -8.80 16.05
C GLY A 33 -0.76 -8.97 17.32
N SER A 34 -0.10 -9.45 18.37
CA SER A 34 -0.46 -9.00 19.72
C SER A 34 -0.14 -7.50 19.91
N LYS A 35 0.79 -6.97 19.10
CA LYS A 35 1.22 -5.56 19.12
C LYS A 35 1.42 -5.02 17.69
N PRO A 36 0.38 -5.01 16.83
CA PRO A 36 0.50 -4.47 15.48
C PRO A 36 0.85 -2.98 15.54
N ASN A 37 1.66 -2.53 14.59
CA ASN A 37 2.16 -1.16 14.54
C ASN A 37 2.11 -0.56 13.12
N VAL A 38 1.60 -1.33 12.17
CA VAL A 38 1.10 -0.86 10.88
C VAL A 38 -0.39 -1.17 10.88
N HIS A 39 -1.24 -0.19 10.59
CA HIS A 39 -2.68 -0.38 10.60
C HIS A 39 -3.19 -0.24 9.18
N ILE A 40 -3.89 -1.27 8.73
CA ILE A 40 -4.50 -1.37 7.41
C ILE A 40 -6.00 -1.57 7.63
N ARG A 41 -6.82 -0.73 7.03
CA ARG A 41 -8.27 -0.83 7.12
C ARG A 41 -8.91 -0.41 5.80
N PHE A 42 -9.66 -1.31 5.21
CA PHE A 42 -10.53 -1.07 4.08
C PHE A 42 -11.96 -0.93 4.59
N GLU A 43 -12.62 0.15 4.21
CA GLU A 43 -14.02 0.40 4.51
C GLU A 43 -14.90 0.11 3.29
N ASN A 44 -16.18 -0.18 3.53
CA ASN A 44 -17.17 -0.41 2.48
C ASN A 44 -16.78 -1.53 1.49
N VAL A 45 -16.17 -2.60 1.99
CA VAL A 45 -15.69 -3.71 1.16
C VAL A 45 -16.84 -4.65 0.83
N ALA A 46 -17.01 -5.01 -0.44
CA ALA A 46 -17.99 -6.02 -0.83
C ALA A 46 -17.59 -7.41 -0.30
N LYS A 47 -18.58 -8.23 0.07
CA LYS A 47 -18.32 -9.61 0.55
C LYS A 47 -17.59 -10.50 -0.46
N VAL A 48 -17.69 -10.20 -1.76
CA VAL A 48 -16.97 -10.91 -2.83
C VAL A 48 -15.44 -10.89 -2.63
N PHE A 49 -14.90 -9.89 -1.92
CA PHE A 49 -13.48 -9.89 -1.55
C PHE A 49 -13.07 -11.15 -0.79
N ARG A 50 -13.93 -11.70 0.09
CA ARG A 50 -13.60 -12.92 0.84
C ARG A 50 -13.33 -14.13 -0.05
N GLN A 51 -13.94 -14.17 -1.23
CA GLN A 51 -13.86 -15.32 -2.13
C GLN A 51 -12.63 -15.25 -3.03
N ASN A 52 -12.12 -14.04 -3.29
CA ASN A 52 -11.10 -13.79 -4.32
C ASN A 52 -9.77 -13.26 -3.79
N LEU A 53 -9.58 -13.18 -2.46
CA LEU A 53 -8.31 -12.79 -1.86
C LEU A 53 -7.33 -13.97 -1.85
N SER A 54 -6.42 -13.98 -2.81
CA SER A 54 -5.32 -14.95 -2.82
C SER A 54 -4.27 -14.59 -1.76
N PRO A 55 -3.52 -15.59 -1.23
CA PRO A 55 -2.42 -15.34 -0.29
C PRO A 55 -1.41 -14.32 -0.81
N ARG A 56 -1.12 -14.36 -2.11
CA ARG A 56 -0.21 -13.42 -2.79
C ARG A 56 -0.71 -11.97 -2.75
N LEU A 57 -2.02 -11.74 -2.92
CA LEU A 57 -2.57 -10.37 -2.85
C LEU A 57 -2.49 -9.81 -1.43
N ILE A 58 -2.65 -10.66 -0.43
CA ILE A 58 -2.51 -10.27 0.98
C ILE A 58 -1.04 -9.92 1.28
N ASP A 59 -0.10 -10.75 0.82
CA ASP A 59 1.32 -10.44 0.93
C ASP A 59 1.66 -9.11 0.23
N PHE A 60 1.12 -8.87 -0.96
CA PHE A 60 1.37 -7.63 -1.70
C PHE A 60 0.86 -6.39 -0.94
N LEU A 61 -0.33 -6.49 -0.35
CA LEU A 61 -0.90 -5.45 0.51
C LEU A 61 -0.01 -5.17 1.72
N GLU A 62 0.44 -6.22 2.41
CA GLU A 62 1.30 -6.10 3.59
C GLU A 62 2.66 -5.48 3.21
N ILE A 63 3.31 -5.99 2.16
CA ILE A 63 4.59 -5.46 1.64
C ILE A 63 4.45 -3.97 1.31
N ALA A 64 3.45 -3.58 0.53
CA ALA A 64 3.24 -2.19 0.15
C ALA A 64 2.97 -1.28 1.37
N SER A 65 2.24 -1.79 2.37
CA SER A 65 1.97 -1.08 3.61
C SER A 65 3.22 -0.91 4.48
N TYR A 66 4.10 -1.92 4.53
CA TYR A 66 5.39 -1.85 5.23
C TYR A 66 6.35 -0.87 4.56
N VAL A 67 6.45 -0.91 3.24
CA VAL A 67 7.26 0.03 2.45
C VAL A 67 6.79 1.46 2.68
N TYR A 68 5.49 1.72 2.56
CA TYR A 68 4.92 3.05 2.82
C TYR A 68 5.15 3.50 4.28
N SER A 69 5.01 2.59 5.24
CA SER A 69 5.25 2.88 6.66
C SER A 69 6.72 3.21 6.93
N ALA A 70 7.67 2.48 6.33
CA ALA A 70 9.10 2.75 6.43
C ALA A 70 9.46 4.09 5.81
N ASP A 71 8.94 4.38 4.62
CA ASP A 71 9.11 5.66 3.92
C ASP A 71 8.65 6.82 4.79
N CYS A 72 7.45 6.71 5.40
CA CYS A 72 6.87 7.73 6.28
C CYS A 72 7.53 7.80 7.67
N ALA A 73 8.30 6.80 8.09
CA ALA A 73 8.88 6.70 9.44
C ALA A 73 10.24 7.37 9.58
N ILE A 74 11.03 7.40 8.51
CA ILE A 74 12.44 7.75 8.56
C ILE A 74 12.69 9.05 7.81
N PRO A 75 12.94 10.19 8.49
CA PRO A 75 13.22 11.45 7.83
C PRO A 75 14.39 11.36 6.84
N ARG A 76 14.27 12.10 5.73
CA ARG A 76 15.38 12.35 4.81
C ARG A 76 16.41 13.30 5.44
N GLY A 77 17.65 13.24 4.98
CA GLY A 77 18.72 14.14 5.45
C GLY A 77 18.39 15.62 5.18
N LYS A 78 18.86 16.52 6.05
CA LYS A 78 18.53 17.97 6.01
C LYS A 78 19.39 18.82 5.06
N LYS A 79 20.37 18.24 4.37
CA LYS A 79 21.34 19.01 3.58
C LYS A 79 21.10 18.81 2.09
N TRP A 80 20.52 19.81 1.46
CA TRP A 80 20.80 20.09 0.06
C TRP A 80 22.13 20.86 0.05
N THR A 81 23.16 20.31 -0.58
CA THR A 81 24.42 21.01 -0.81
C THR A 81 24.58 21.16 -2.32
N ASP A 82 24.72 22.39 -2.78
CA ASP A 82 24.93 22.78 -4.19
C ASP A 82 26.16 22.14 -4.87
N ASP A 83 26.99 21.42 -4.12
CA ASP A 83 28.40 21.15 -4.49
C ASP A 83 28.70 19.69 -4.87
N ASP A 84 27.71 18.81 -5.04
CA ASP A 84 28.00 17.45 -5.53
C ASP A 84 26.80 16.83 -6.25
N SER A 85 27.08 16.19 -7.40
CA SER A 85 26.14 15.41 -8.23
C SER A 85 25.52 14.18 -7.55
N THR A 86 25.70 14.02 -6.23
CA THR A 86 25.13 12.96 -5.41
C THR A 86 24.35 13.54 -4.25
N GLU A 87 23.04 13.42 -4.35
CA GLU A 87 22.05 13.84 -3.37
C GLU A 87 22.22 13.09 -2.02
N PRO A 88 22.70 13.73 -0.92
CA PRO A 88 23.08 13.04 0.33
C PRO A 88 21.87 12.64 1.22
N TRP A 89 20.70 12.46 0.61
CA TRP A 89 19.42 12.14 1.27
C TRP A 89 18.89 10.73 1.04
N SER A 90 19.52 9.95 0.15
CA SER A 90 19.11 8.57 -0.11
C SER A 90 19.22 7.73 1.17
N ARG A 91 18.18 6.97 1.48
CA ARG A 91 18.14 6.03 2.62
C ARG A 91 18.41 4.62 2.11
N ASP A 92 18.92 3.78 3.01
CA ASP A 92 19.17 2.37 2.74
C ASP A 92 18.26 1.52 3.61
N PHE A 93 17.32 0.84 2.95
CA PHE A 93 16.29 0.02 3.55
C PHE A 93 16.47 -1.44 3.13
N SER A 94 16.56 -2.32 4.12
CA SER A 94 16.46 -3.76 3.94
C SER A 94 15.23 -4.28 4.63
N PHE A 95 14.52 -5.21 3.98
CA PHE A 95 13.33 -5.85 4.52
C PHE A 95 13.55 -7.35 4.61
N VAL A 96 13.20 -7.94 5.74
CA VAL A 96 12.92 -9.38 5.86
C VAL A 96 11.43 -9.53 6.07
N VAL A 97 10.73 -10.13 5.11
CA VAL A 97 9.27 -10.22 5.15
C VAL A 97 8.85 -11.68 5.12
N SER A 98 8.11 -12.10 6.15
CA SER A 98 7.43 -13.38 6.13
C SER A 98 6.23 -13.32 5.18
N VAL A 99 6.19 -14.18 4.17
CA VAL A 99 5.17 -14.19 3.11
C VAL A 99 4.51 -15.56 2.98
N ARG A 100 3.28 -15.57 2.46
CA ARG A 100 2.49 -16.78 2.21
C ARG A 100 2.89 -17.48 0.91
N ASP A 101 3.17 -16.73 -0.15
CA ASP A 101 3.58 -17.25 -1.46
C ASP A 101 5.09 -17.07 -1.68
N LEU A 102 5.90 -17.78 -0.90
CA LEU A 102 7.36 -17.65 -0.95
C LEU A 102 7.94 -17.95 -2.34
N GLU A 103 7.39 -18.95 -3.04
CA GLU A 103 7.87 -19.33 -4.37
C GLU A 103 7.73 -18.18 -5.39
N PHE A 104 6.70 -17.35 -5.27
CA PHE A 104 6.54 -16.16 -6.10
C PHE A 104 7.49 -15.03 -5.67
N TRP A 105 7.51 -14.67 -4.39
CA TRP A 105 8.29 -13.52 -3.90
C TRP A 105 9.80 -13.76 -3.88
N ALA A 106 10.25 -15.03 -3.78
CA ALA A 106 11.66 -15.38 -3.81
C ALA A 106 12.27 -15.37 -5.22
N ARG A 107 11.47 -15.18 -6.28
CA ARG A 107 11.99 -15.10 -7.66
C ARG A 107 12.83 -13.85 -7.83
N ALA A 108 14.03 -14.01 -8.38
CA ALA A 108 14.94 -12.90 -8.62
C ALA A 108 14.31 -11.77 -9.46
N GLU A 109 13.51 -12.14 -10.47
CA GLU A 109 12.78 -11.18 -11.30
C GLU A 109 11.78 -10.32 -10.50
N ILE A 110 11.07 -10.91 -9.55
CA ILE A 110 10.07 -10.20 -8.73
C ILE A 110 10.75 -9.28 -7.72
N GLN A 111 11.83 -9.76 -7.08
CA GLN A 111 12.63 -8.94 -6.17
C GLN A 111 13.21 -7.72 -6.90
N TYR A 112 13.82 -7.95 -8.06
CA TYR A 112 14.39 -6.90 -8.89
C TYR A 112 13.35 -5.83 -9.27
N LEU A 113 12.18 -6.25 -9.77
CA LEU A 113 11.13 -5.31 -10.18
C LEU A 113 10.64 -4.43 -9.02
N ILE A 114 10.46 -5.00 -7.82
CA ILE A 114 10.02 -4.22 -6.66
C ILE A 114 11.11 -3.25 -6.22
N GLU A 115 12.36 -3.69 -6.16
CA GLU A 115 13.50 -2.85 -5.81
C GLU A 115 13.70 -1.71 -6.80
N GLU A 116 13.59 -1.99 -8.10
CA GLU A 116 13.70 -1.01 -9.19
C GLU A 116 12.59 0.05 -9.11
N ILE A 117 11.33 -0.37 -8.99
CA ILE A 117 10.18 0.55 -8.88
C ILE A 117 10.33 1.44 -7.65
N LEU A 118 10.70 0.87 -6.51
CA LEU A 118 10.83 1.65 -5.27
C LEU A 118 12.04 2.60 -5.31
N ASN A 119 13.15 2.17 -5.92
CA ASN A 119 14.29 3.04 -6.17
C ASN A 119 13.90 4.21 -7.06
N PHE A 120 13.23 3.95 -8.18
CA PHE A 120 12.75 4.98 -9.10
C PHE A 120 11.82 5.99 -8.40
N LEU A 121 10.86 5.50 -7.62
CA LEU A 121 9.86 6.34 -6.96
C LEU A 121 10.45 7.23 -5.86
N SER A 122 11.43 6.73 -5.10
CA SER A 122 11.87 7.40 -3.87
C SER A 122 13.31 7.89 -3.86
N ASN A 123 14.14 7.45 -4.82
CA ASN A 123 15.59 7.60 -4.84
C ASN A 123 16.28 6.99 -3.59
N ASP A 124 15.63 6.02 -2.93
CA ASP A 124 16.21 5.24 -1.83
C ASP A 124 16.65 3.86 -2.32
N LYS A 125 17.58 3.23 -1.61
CA LYS A 125 17.99 1.85 -1.85
C LYS A 125 17.07 0.90 -1.09
N TYR A 126 16.50 -0.06 -1.80
CA TYR A 126 15.71 -1.16 -1.23
C TYR A 126 16.42 -2.48 -1.44
N SER A 127 16.20 -3.41 -0.51
CA SER A 127 16.60 -4.81 -0.62
C SER A 127 15.59 -5.68 0.12
N PHE A 128 15.20 -6.81 -0.47
CA PHE A 128 14.23 -7.73 0.13
C PHE A 128 14.82 -9.12 0.36
N ASN A 129 14.49 -9.71 1.50
CA ASN A 129 14.67 -11.12 1.81
C ASN A 129 13.33 -11.69 2.24
N PHE A 130 12.76 -12.58 1.44
CA PHE A 130 11.47 -13.19 1.71
C PHE A 130 11.65 -14.53 2.41
N VAL A 131 10.91 -14.76 3.48
CA VAL A 131 10.92 -16.00 4.28
C VAL A 131 9.51 -16.56 4.40
N PRO A 132 9.31 -17.86 4.63
CA PRO A 132 7.96 -18.42 4.72
C PRO A 132 7.25 -17.95 6.00
N LEU A 133 5.96 -17.61 5.87
CA LEU A 133 5.11 -17.30 7.01
C LEU A 133 4.74 -18.59 7.77
N GLU A 134 5.29 -18.76 8.98
CA GLU A 134 5.09 -20.00 9.77
C GLU A 134 3.64 -20.23 10.21
N ARG A 135 2.92 -19.15 10.54
CA ARG A 135 1.52 -19.21 10.96
C ARG A 135 0.75 -18.05 10.37
N ASP A 136 -0.04 -18.36 9.35
CA ASP A 136 -1.03 -17.41 8.87
C ASP A 136 -2.14 -17.28 9.91
N ARG A 137 -2.63 -16.05 10.08
CA ARG A 137 -3.72 -15.77 11.00
C ARG A 137 -5.01 -15.84 10.20
N SER A 138 -5.89 -16.75 10.61
CA SER A 138 -7.12 -17.08 9.90
C SER A 138 -8.08 -15.91 9.72
N GLU A 139 -7.97 -14.87 10.56
CA GLU A 139 -8.74 -13.65 10.42
C GLU A 139 -7.88 -12.58 9.76
N GLN A 140 -8.31 -12.11 8.59
CA GLN A 140 -7.75 -10.96 7.88
C GLN A 140 -8.47 -9.71 8.40
N PRO A 141 -7.95 -8.99 9.42
CA PRO A 141 -8.68 -7.93 10.10
C PRO A 141 -8.77 -6.64 9.28
N TYR A 142 -8.20 -6.64 8.07
CA TYR A 142 -8.06 -5.46 7.24
C TYR A 142 -9.38 -5.00 6.63
N PHE A 143 -10.38 -5.87 6.51
CA PHE A 143 -11.56 -5.63 5.68
C PHE A 143 -12.83 -5.47 6.51
N GLU A 144 -13.42 -4.27 6.45
CA GLU A 144 -14.76 -4.02 6.95
C GLU A 144 -15.77 -4.27 5.85
N PHE A 145 -16.37 -5.46 5.92
CA PHE A 145 -17.36 -5.90 4.94
C PHE A 145 -18.68 -5.18 5.16
N GLY A 146 -19.23 -4.63 4.08
CA GLY A 146 -20.61 -4.14 4.04
C GLY A 146 -21.65 -5.28 4.17
N GLY A 147 -22.92 -4.90 4.25
CA GLY A 147 -24.07 -5.78 4.16
C GLY A 147 -24.12 -6.58 2.85
N LEU A 148 -24.85 -7.70 2.87
CA LEU A 148 -24.89 -8.74 1.83
C LEU A 148 -25.30 -8.27 0.42
N ARG A 149 -25.80 -7.03 0.26
CA ARG A 149 -26.44 -6.51 -0.97
C ARG A 149 -26.04 -5.06 -1.31
N ASP A 150 -24.98 -4.51 -0.72
CA ASP A 150 -24.84 -3.05 -0.58
C ASP A 150 -24.26 -2.31 -1.80
N TRP A 151 -23.61 -3.02 -2.72
CA TRP A 151 -23.05 -2.39 -3.91
C TRP A 151 -24.10 -2.34 -5.03
N PRO A 152 -24.35 -1.18 -5.66
CA PRO A 152 -25.35 -1.05 -6.73
C PRO A 152 -24.99 -1.82 -8.01
N PHE A 153 -23.77 -2.35 -8.10
CA PHE A 153 -23.31 -3.20 -9.19
C PHE A 153 -22.17 -4.12 -8.75
N HIS A 154 -21.91 -5.13 -9.59
CA HIS A 154 -20.77 -6.03 -9.52
C HIS A 154 -19.98 -5.95 -10.83
N ALA A 155 -18.73 -6.45 -10.82
CA ALA A 155 -17.82 -6.46 -11.98
C ALA A 155 -17.72 -5.09 -12.67
N PRO A 156 -17.13 -4.07 -12.00
CA PRO A 156 -16.97 -2.75 -12.60
C PRO A 156 -16.06 -2.80 -13.83
N ASP A 157 -16.31 -1.85 -14.73
CA ASP A 157 -15.45 -1.61 -15.88
C ASP A 157 -14.05 -1.20 -15.45
N ARG A 158 -13.94 -0.35 -14.41
CA ARG A 158 -12.65 0.10 -13.91
C ARG A 158 -12.61 0.26 -12.39
N VAL A 159 -11.45 -0.07 -11.83
CA VAL A 159 -11.00 0.41 -10.53
C VAL A 159 -10.05 1.58 -10.74
N ILE A 160 -10.30 2.70 -10.06
CA ILE A 160 -9.48 3.90 -10.17
C ILE A 160 -8.86 4.24 -8.83
N MET A 161 -7.54 4.46 -8.83
CA MET A 161 -6.78 4.97 -7.69
C MET A 161 -7.13 6.45 -7.44
N PHE A 162 -8.19 6.67 -6.67
CA PHE A 162 -8.77 7.99 -6.43
C PHE A 162 -7.99 8.75 -5.36
N SER A 163 -6.96 9.47 -5.80
CA SER A 163 -6.12 10.29 -4.93
C SER A 163 -6.82 11.57 -4.45
N GLY A 164 -7.85 12.02 -5.17
CA GLY A 164 -8.51 13.31 -5.00
C GLY A 164 -7.83 14.44 -5.80
N GLY A 165 -6.86 14.10 -6.66
CA GLY A 165 -6.27 15.02 -7.64
C GLY A 165 -7.02 15.00 -8.98
N LEU A 166 -6.72 15.99 -9.82
CA LEU A 166 -7.37 16.23 -11.12
C LEU A 166 -7.35 15.00 -12.02
N ASP A 167 -6.20 14.34 -12.17
CA ASP A 167 -6.05 13.22 -13.11
C ASP A 167 -6.92 12.01 -12.72
N SER A 168 -6.93 11.68 -11.42
CA SER A 168 -7.77 10.59 -10.90
C SER A 168 -9.26 10.90 -11.02
N LEU A 169 -9.65 12.18 -10.94
CA LEU A 169 -11.02 12.62 -11.16
C LEU A 169 -11.37 12.58 -12.65
N ALA A 170 -10.49 13.07 -13.52
CA ALA A 170 -10.71 13.08 -14.97
C ALA A 170 -10.90 11.66 -15.52
N GLY A 171 -10.04 10.70 -15.14
CA GLY A 171 -10.18 9.31 -15.57
C GLY A 171 -11.48 8.65 -15.06
N ALA A 172 -11.94 9.05 -13.88
CA ALA A 172 -13.21 8.57 -13.35
C ALA A 172 -14.41 9.15 -14.08
N VAL A 173 -14.41 10.47 -14.33
CA VAL A 173 -15.45 11.17 -15.09
C VAL A 173 -15.52 10.64 -16.51
N GLU A 174 -14.39 10.44 -17.20
CA GLU A 174 -14.33 9.86 -18.54
C GLU A 174 -15.06 8.51 -18.59
N THR A 175 -14.74 7.61 -17.64
CA THR A 175 -15.34 6.27 -17.61
C THR A 175 -16.84 6.31 -17.30
N ALA A 176 -17.27 7.17 -16.37
CA ALA A 176 -18.68 7.30 -16.00
C ALA A 176 -19.52 8.02 -17.07
N ALA A 177 -18.93 8.99 -17.78
CA ALA A 177 -19.57 9.68 -18.90
C ALA A 177 -19.93 8.73 -20.04
N ASP A 178 -19.11 7.71 -20.26
CA ASP A 178 -19.38 6.63 -21.23
C ASP A 178 -20.38 5.57 -20.72
N GLY A 179 -20.97 5.78 -19.53
CA GLY A 179 -21.92 4.87 -18.89
C GLY A 179 -21.28 3.71 -18.12
N GLY A 180 -19.95 3.72 -17.96
CA GLY A 180 -19.19 2.70 -17.25
C GLY A 180 -19.36 2.78 -15.73
N LYS A 181 -19.20 1.64 -15.08
CA LYS A 181 -19.22 1.49 -13.61
C LYS A 181 -17.81 1.57 -13.05
N VAL A 182 -17.65 2.40 -12.02
CA VAL A 182 -16.33 2.74 -11.47
C VAL A 182 -16.27 2.46 -9.97
N VAL A 183 -15.22 1.78 -9.55
CA VAL A 183 -14.85 1.66 -8.13
C VAL A 183 -13.65 2.56 -7.84
N LEU A 184 -13.85 3.54 -6.97
CA LEU A 184 -12.84 4.50 -6.53
C LEU A 184 -12.13 3.99 -5.27
N VAL A 185 -10.83 3.74 -5.35
CA VAL A 185 -10.01 3.34 -4.19
C VAL A 185 -9.26 4.55 -3.68
N SER A 186 -9.61 5.03 -2.49
CA SER A 186 -9.04 6.27 -1.95
C SER A 186 -8.23 6.02 -0.68
N HIS A 187 -6.91 6.20 -0.76
CA HIS A 187 -6.04 6.13 0.42
C HIS A 187 -6.08 7.44 1.22
N ARG A 188 -6.55 7.34 2.46
CA ARG A 188 -6.68 8.41 3.44
C ARG A 188 -5.43 8.49 4.33
N SER A 189 -4.43 9.28 3.93
CA SER A 189 -3.23 9.48 4.77
C SER A 189 -3.45 10.52 5.89
N VAL A 190 -4.41 11.44 5.73
CA VAL A 190 -4.79 12.49 6.70
C VAL A 190 -6.28 12.86 6.56
N SER A 191 -6.89 13.37 7.64
CA SER A 191 -8.32 13.70 7.69
C SER A 191 -8.76 14.81 6.73
N THR A 192 -7.91 15.81 6.49
CA THR A 192 -8.22 16.92 5.57
C THR A 192 -8.33 16.45 4.12
N LEU A 193 -7.51 15.48 3.71
CA LEU A 193 -7.60 14.87 2.38
C LEU A 193 -8.87 14.04 2.25
N ASP A 194 -9.23 13.28 3.29
CA ASP A 194 -10.48 12.51 3.26
C ASP A 194 -11.71 13.42 3.11
N ALA A 195 -11.76 14.54 3.83
CA ALA A 195 -12.85 15.51 3.70
C ALA A 195 -13.02 15.99 2.24
N ARG A 196 -11.92 16.30 1.55
CA ARG A 196 -11.95 16.69 0.12
C ARG A 196 -12.42 15.55 -0.77
N GLN A 197 -11.89 14.34 -0.56
CA GLN A 197 -12.33 13.15 -1.32
C GLN A 197 -13.82 12.83 -1.09
N ASN A 198 -14.34 13.05 0.12
CA ASN A 198 -15.77 12.89 0.43
C ASN A 198 -16.64 13.89 -0.32
N ILE A 199 -16.21 15.16 -0.41
CA ILE A 199 -16.93 16.19 -1.16
C ILE A 199 -16.95 15.82 -2.65
N LEU A 200 -15.78 15.55 -3.23
CA LEU A 200 -15.66 15.15 -4.65
C LEU A 200 -16.51 13.91 -4.97
N PHE A 201 -16.47 12.90 -4.10
CA PHE A 201 -17.27 11.69 -4.29
C PHE A 201 -18.78 11.98 -4.29
N LYS A 202 -19.25 12.83 -3.38
CA LYS A 202 -20.68 13.21 -3.30
C LYS A 202 -21.13 13.97 -4.55
N GLU A 203 -20.36 14.94 -5.00
CA GLU A 203 -20.66 15.69 -6.24
C GLU A 203 -20.66 14.75 -7.45
N PHE A 204 -19.67 13.86 -7.53
CA PHE A 204 -19.56 12.91 -8.62
C PHE A 204 -20.71 11.88 -8.61
N GLN A 205 -21.15 11.44 -7.44
CA GLN A 205 -22.31 10.55 -7.28
C GLN A 205 -23.64 11.22 -7.67
N GLN A 206 -23.77 12.54 -7.52
CA GLN A 206 -24.94 13.28 -7.99
C GLN A 206 -24.99 13.35 -9.53
N LEU A 207 -23.84 13.46 -10.19
CA LEU A 207 -23.74 13.49 -11.65
C LEU A 207 -23.98 12.11 -12.28
N TYR A 208 -23.48 11.04 -11.64
CA TYR A 208 -23.54 9.67 -12.16
C TYR A 208 -24.15 8.68 -11.14
N PRO A 209 -25.45 8.81 -10.83
CA PRO A 209 -26.10 7.99 -9.81
C PRO A 209 -26.05 6.51 -10.16
N GLY A 210 -25.67 5.67 -9.19
CA GLY A 210 -25.63 4.21 -9.34
C GLY A 210 -24.44 3.66 -10.13
N GLN A 211 -23.54 4.50 -10.63
CA GLN A 211 -22.34 4.07 -11.38
C GLN A 211 -21.07 4.05 -10.54
N LEU A 212 -21.12 4.60 -9.32
CA LEU A 212 -19.94 4.83 -8.49
C LEU A 212 -20.01 4.09 -7.16
N ILE A 213 -18.89 3.50 -6.80
CA ILE A 213 -18.63 2.93 -5.48
C ILE A 213 -17.30 3.47 -5.01
N ARG A 214 -17.19 3.84 -3.73
CA ARG A 214 -15.92 4.20 -3.13
C ARG A 214 -15.52 3.20 -2.07
N VAL A 215 -14.27 2.75 -2.14
CA VAL A 215 -13.58 1.93 -1.13
C VAL A 215 -12.53 2.81 -0.48
N PRO A 216 -12.83 3.41 0.68
CA PRO A 216 -11.84 4.13 1.44
C PRO A 216 -10.86 3.18 2.11
N VAL A 217 -9.57 3.52 2.07
CA VAL A 217 -8.52 2.73 2.67
C VAL A 217 -7.68 3.60 3.59
N TRP A 218 -7.42 3.09 4.79
CA TRP A 218 -6.54 3.68 5.76
C TRP A 218 -5.28 2.82 5.89
N VAL A 219 -4.12 3.41 5.62
CA VAL A 219 -2.82 2.79 5.90
C VAL A 219 -1.98 3.79 6.68
N ASN A 220 -1.67 3.45 7.93
CA ASN A 220 -0.77 4.26 8.74
C ASN A 220 0.14 3.37 9.60
N LYS A 221 1.08 4.04 10.27
CA LYS A 221 2.00 3.43 11.22
C LYS A 221 1.73 3.98 12.62
N ALA A 222 2.15 3.26 13.65
CA ALA A 222 2.07 3.70 15.03
C ALA A 222 2.79 5.05 15.23
N GLU A 223 2.22 5.90 16.09
CA GLU A 223 2.71 7.27 16.35
C GLU A 223 4.14 7.33 16.88
N LYS A 224 4.60 6.26 17.55
CA LYS A 224 5.98 6.14 18.07
C LYS A 224 7.06 6.23 16.97
N PHE A 225 6.69 5.98 15.71
CA PHE A 225 7.60 6.11 14.58
C PHE A 225 7.67 7.57 14.12
N GLY A 226 8.84 8.02 13.63
CA GLY A 226 9.05 9.38 13.14
C GLY A 226 8.14 9.78 11.98
N ARG A 227 8.24 11.02 11.49
CA ARG A 227 7.43 11.52 10.39
C ARG A 227 8.32 11.99 9.25
N GLU A 228 8.11 11.40 8.08
CA GLU A 228 8.66 11.84 6.80
C GLU A 228 7.45 12.26 5.92
N PRO A 229 7.35 13.54 5.53
CA PRO A 229 6.15 14.06 4.88
C PRO A 229 6.11 13.85 3.35
N THR A 230 7.20 13.44 2.69
CA THR A 230 7.25 13.35 1.22
C THR A 230 6.44 12.20 0.65
N GLN A 231 6.27 11.10 1.39
CA GLN A 231 5.42 9.97 0.99
C GLN A 231 5.74 9.44 -0.42
N ARG A 232 7.02 9.39 -0.81
CA ARG A 232 7.45 9.09 -2.20
C ARG A 232 7.02 7.69 -2.69
N THR A 233 6.79 6.76 -1.77
CA THR A 233 6.32 5.39 -2.09
C THR A 233 4.79 5.27 -2.11
N ARG A 234 4.04 6.38 -1.95
CA ARG A 234 2.57 6.34 -1.87
C ARG A 234 1.91 5.84 -3.16
N SER A 235 2.50 6.10 -4.34
CA SER A 235 2.02 5.58 -5.62
C SER A 235 2.12 4.05 -5.71
N PHE A 236 3.19 3.46 -5.17
CA PHE A 236 3.33 2.01 -5.04
C PHE A 236 2.23 1.42 -4.15
N LEU A 237 1.97 2.07 -2.99
CA LEU A 237 0.84 1.70 -2.15
C LEU A 237 -0.49 1.78 -2.89
N PHE A 238 -0.79 2.89 -3.57
CA PHE A 238 -2.03 3.02 -4.35
C PHE A 238 -2.18 1.91 -5.40
N SER A 239 -1.09 1.56 -6.09
CA SER A 239 -1.09 0.49 -7.09
C SER A 239 -1.44 -0.86 -6.48
N ALA A 240 -0.90 -1.15 -5.28
CA ALA A 240 -1.25 -2.36 -4.54
C ALA A 240 -2.72 -2.37 -4.11
N LEU A 241 -3.23 -1.25 -3.57
CA LEU A 241 -4.62 -1.12 -3.16
C LEU A 241 -5.61 -1.29 -4.34
N GLY A 242 -5.32 -0.62 -5.46
CA GLY A 242 -6.13 -0.72 -6.69
C GLY A 242 -6.12 -2.14 -7.27
N THR A 243 -4.95 -2.77 -7.33
CA THR A 243 -4.80 -4.15 -7.81
C THR A 243 -5.55 -5.13 -6.93
N LEU A 244 -5.41 -5.03 -5.61
CA LEU A 244 -6.12 -5.88 -4.65
C LEU A 244 -7.63 -5.76 -4.83
N VAL A 245 -8.15 -4.54 -4.89
CA VAL A 245 -9.59 -4.29 -5.06
C VAL A 245 -10.08 -4.84 -6.39
N ALA A 246 -9.38 -4.57 -7.49
CA ALA A 246 -9.75 -5.04 -8.82
C ALA A 246 -9.77 -6.56 -8.94
N HIS A 247 -8.74 -7.24 -8.45
CA HIS A 247 -8.73 -8.70 -8.43
C HIS A 247 -9.85 -9.26 -7.55
N SER A 248 -10.06 -8.66 -6.38
CA SER A 248 -11.06 -9.11 -5.42
C SER A 248 -12.50 -9.05 -5.95
N ILE A 249 -12.77 -8.14 -6.90
CA ILE A 249 -14.10 -7.94 -7.50
C ILE A 249 -14.16 -8.29 -8.99
N GLN A 250 -13.08 -8.87 -9.54
CA GLN A 250 -12.96 -9.23 -10.96
C GLN A 250 -13.25 -8.05 -11.90
N ALA A 251 -12.68 -6.88 -11.60
CA ALA A 251 -12.81 -5.70 -12.46
C ALA A 251 -12.10 -5.90 -13.80
N ASN A 252 -12.60 -5.25 -14.85
CA ASN A 252 -12.02 -5.37 -16.20
C ASN A 252 -10.69 -4.60 -16.35
N GLY A 253 -10.38 -3.68 -15.44
CA GLY A 253 -9.11 -2.94 -15.45
C GLY A 253 -8.85 -2.11 -14.18
N VAL A 254 -7.58 -1.72 -14.02
CA VAL A 254 -7.09 -0.80 -12.98
C VAL A 254 -6.50 0.43 -13.66
N ARG A 255 -6.76 1.63 -13.12
CA ARG A 255 -6.18 2.90 -13.58
C ARG A 255 -5.78 3.81 -12.43
#